data_AF-F3GJ50-F1
#
_entry.id   AF-F3GJ50-F1
#
_cell.length_a   1.000
_cell.length_b   1.000
_cell.length_c   1.000
_cell.angle_alpha   90.00
_cell.angle_beta   90.00
_cell.angle_gamma   90.00
#
_symmetry.space_group_name_H-M   'P 1'
#
loop_
_entity.id
_entity.type
_entity.pdbx_description
1 polymer ?
#
loop_
_entity_poly.entity_id
_entity_poly.type
_entity_poly.pdbx_seq_one_letter_code
_entity_poly.pdbx_strand_id
1 'polypeptide(L)' 'MGLHLNEGGDDLAENHEINVTPFIDVMLVLLIIFMVAAPLATVDIKVDLPASTATPQPRPEKPIFLSVKTDKSL' A
#
# COMPACT_ATOMS: atom_id res chain seq x y z
N MET A 1 18.98 72.49 7.21
CA MET A 1 19.78 71.25 7.30
C MET A 1 19.50 70.65 8.67
N GLY A 2 18.96 69.45 8.87
CA GLY A 2 18.79 68.33 7.95
C GLY A 2 17.43 67.63 8.15
N LEU A 3 17.16 66.73 7.22
CA LEU A 3 15.89 66.04 7.01
C LEU A 3 15.60 65.00 8.10
N HIS A 4 14.31 64.87 8.43
CA HIS A 4 13.74 63.65 8.98
C HIS A 4 13.61 62.63 7.85
N LEU A 5 14.22 61.46 8.01
CA LEU A 5 14.03 60.31 7.11
C LEU A 5 13.28 59.23 7.89
N ASN A 6 11.96 59.23 7.73
CA ASN A 6 11.11 58.06 7.97
C ASN A 6 11.07 57.28 6.65
N GLU A 7 12.02 56.39 6.43
CA GLU A 7 11.95 55.40 5.35
C GLU A 7 11.66 54.04 5.97
N GLY A 8 10.48 53.55 5.63
CA GLY A 8 9.99 52.23 5.98
C GLY A 8 10.93 51.17 5.44
N GLY A 9 11.45 50.36 6.34
CA GLY A 9 12.05 49.06 6.07
C GLY A 9 11.38 48.07 7.00
N ASP A 10 10.07 47.89 6.84
CA ASP A 10 9.40 46.65 7.24
C ASP A 10 9.91 45.58 6.26
N ASP A 11 11.17 45.16 6.47
CA ASP A 11 11.70 43.93 5.91
C ASP A 11 10.88 42.82 6.57
N LEU A 12 9.73 42.58 5.95
CA LEU A 12 8.90 41.42 6.15
C LEU A 12 9.83 40.22 6.08
N ALA A 13 10.26 39.74 7.25
CA ALA A 13 10.71 38.39 7.41
C ALA A 13 9.48 37.52 7.11
N GLU A 14 9.17 37.33 5.83
CA GLU A 14 8.20 36.35 5.38
C GLU A 14 8.73 35.00 5.86
N ASN A 15 8.18 34.55 6.98
CA ASN A 15 8.46 33.24 7.51
C ASN A 15 7.90 32.21 6.52
N HIS A 16 8.74 31.74 5.60
CA HIS A 16 8.43 30.65 4.69
C HIS A 16 8.45 29.30 5.44
N GLU A 17 7.69 29.19 6.52
CA GLU A 17 7.51 27.93 7.23
C GLU A 17 6.41 27.16 6.52
N ILE A 18 6.80 26.09 5.81
CA ILE A 18 5.83 25.20 5.19
C ILE A 18 5.01 24.57 6.31
N ASN A 19 3.69 24.65 6.22
CA ASN A 19 2.80 23.89 7.08
C ASN A 19 3.05 22.39 6.87
N VAL A 20 3.79 21.76 7.79
CA VAL A 20 4.14 20.33 7.72
C VAL A 20 2.95 19.42 8.02
N THR A 21 1.97 19.90 8.80
CA THR A 21 0.83 19.08 9.23
C THR A 21 -0.06 18.63 8.05
N PRO A 22 -0.46 19.49 7.11
CA PRO A 22 -1.18 19.06 5.92
C PRO A 22 -0.33 18.16 4.99
N PHE A 23 0.98 18.37 4.95
CA PHE A 23 1.87 17.57 4.11
C PHE A 23 1.98 16.12 4.62
N ILE A 24 2.13 15.97 5.94
CA ILE A 24 2.17 14.66 6.60
C ILE A 24 0.86 13.91 6.36
N ASP A 25 -0.30 14.59 6.42
CA ASP A 25 -1.61 13.97 6.15
C ASP A 25 -1.67 13.34 4.74
N VAL A 26 -1.26 14.08 3.70
CA VAL A 26 -1.21 13.55 2.33
C VAL A 26 -0.26 12.35 2.22
N MET A 27 0.93 12.42 2.82
CA MET A 27 1.90 11.33 2.79
C MET A 27 1.39 10.09 3.54
N LEU A 28 0.73 10.26 4.69
CA LEU A 28 0.16 9.15 5.47
C LEU A 28 -1.01 8.49 4.74
N VAL A 29 -1.86 9.27 4.07
CA VAL A 29 -2.95 8.73 3.23
C VAL A 29 -2.39 7.83 2.13
N LEU A 30 -1.31 8.25 1.46
CA LEU A 30 -0.66 7.43 0.42
C LEU A 30 -0.13 6.09 0.98
N LEU A 31 0.45 6.10 2.17
CA LEU A 31 0.92 4.87 2.83
C LEU A 31 -0.23 3.92 3.18
N ILE A 32 -1.34 4.46 3.68
CA ILE A 32 -2.54 3.67 4.00
C ILE A 32 -3.15 3.06 2.73
N ILE A 33 -3.21 3.80 1.62
CA ILE A 33 -3.69 3.28 0.33
C ILE A 33 -2.86 2.08 -0.10
N PHE A 34 -1.53 2.17 -0.04
CA PHE A 34 -0.66 1.04 -0.40
C PHE A 34 -0.83 -0.16 0.53
N MET A 35 -0.98 0.07 1.84
CA MET A 35 -1.23 -0.98 2.83
C MET A 35 -2.55 -1.73 2.56
N VAL A 36 -3.59 -1.04 2.10
CA VAL A 36 -4.89 -1.65 1.78
C VAL A 36 -4.87 -2.32 0.40
N ALA A 37 -4.15 -1.78 -0.58
CA ALA A 37 -4.09 -2.34 -1.94
C ALA A 37 -3.30 -3.66 -2.01
N ALA A 38 -2.23 -3.83 -1.23
CA ALA A 38 -1.41 -5.04 -1.22
C ALA A 38 -2.18 -6.35 -0.89
N PRO A 39 -3.01 -6.43 0.18
CA PRO A 39 -3.78 -7.63 0.48
C PRO A 39 -4.88 -7.94 -0.54
N LEU A 40 -5.37 -6.95 -1.31
CA LEU A 40 -6.35 -7.18 -2.38
C LEU A 40 -5.76 -7.93 -3.59
N ALA A 41 -4.44 -8.12 -3.65
CA ALA A 41 -3.79 -8.89 -4.71
C ALA A 41 -3.92 -10.42 -4.54
N THR A 42 -4.54 -10.92 -3.47
CA THR A 42 -4.81 -12.35 -3.31
C THR A 42 -6.03 -12.74 -4.15
N VAL A 43 -5.79 -13.49 -5.24
CA VAL A 43 -6.85 -14.11 -6.04
C VAL A 43 -7.56 -15.18 -5.22
N ASP A 44 -8.74 -14.86 -4.70
CA ASP A 44 -9.71 -15.86 -4.24
C ASP A 44 -10.17 -16.69 -5.45
N ILE A 45 -9.48 -17.80 -5.71
CA ILE A 45 -9.94 -18.77 -6.69
C ILE A 45 -11.11 -19.52 -6.06
N LYS A 46 -12.34 -19.11 -6.39
CA LYS A 46 -13.54 -19.88 -6.04
C LYS A 46 -13.45 -21.26 -6.69
N VAL A 47 -13.24 -22.29 -5.89
CA VAL A 47 -13.28 -23.69 -6.35
C VAL A 47 -14.65 -24.25 -6.01
N ASP A 48 -15.46 -24.47 -7.04
CA ASP A 48 -16.71 -25.23 -6.91
C ASP A 48 -16.40 -26.71 -7.14
N LEU A 49 -16.45 -27.51 -6.08
CA LEU A 49 -16.24 -28.96 -6.17
C LEU A 49 -17.61 -29.65 -6.24
N PRO A 50 -17.89 -30.44 -7.29
CA PRO A 50 -19.13 -31.19 -7.36
C PRO A 50 -19.19 -32.26 -6.27
N ALA A 51 -20.40 -32.64 -5.87
CA ALA A 51 -20.60 -33.77 -4.96
C ALA A 51 -20.02 -35.05 -5.60
N SER A 52 -19.00 -35.62 -4.96
CA SER A 52 -18.35 -36.84 -5.45
C SER A 52 -19.24 -38.05 -5.20
N THR A 53 -19.53 -38.82 -6.24
CA THR A 53 -20.19 -40.13 -6.14
C THR A 53 -19.19 -41.28 -6.02
N ALA A 54 -17.88 -40.98 -5.94
CA ALA A 54 -16.84 -41.98 -5.87
C ALA A 54 -16.71 -42.58 -4.47
N THR A 55 -16.40 -43.87 -4.39
CA THR A 55 -16.06 -44.53 -3.13
C THR A 55 -14.78 -43.91 -2.55
N PRO A 56 -14.77 -43.52 -1.25
CA PRO A 56 -13.60 -42.95 -0.61
C PRO A 56 -12.38 -43.87 -0.77
N GLN A 57 -11.32 -43.37 -1.38
CA GLN A 57 -10.08 -44.12 -1.51
C GLN A 57 -9.25 -43.99 -0.22
N PRO A 58 -8.62 -45.07 0.25
CA PRO A 58 -7.71 -45.00 1.38
C PRO A 58 -6.55 -44.06 1.04
N ARG A 59 -6.13 -43.27 2.04
CA ARG A 59 -5.05 -42.30 1.86
C ARG A 59 -3.74 -43.03 1.52
N PRO A 60 -3.01 -42.63 0.46
CA PRO A 60 -1.73 -43.25 0.12
C PRO A 60 -0.74 -43.16 1.29
N GLU A 61 0.01 -44.24 1.54
CA GLU A 61 1.05 -44.26 2.58
C GLU A 61 2.22 -43.32 2.26
N LYS A 62 2.50 -43.13 0.97
CA LYS A 62 3.58 -42.26 0.50
C LYS A 62 3.03 -40.87 0.18
N PRO A 63 3.60 -39.79 0.74
CA PRO A 63 3.19 -38.44 0.40
C PRO A 63 3.53 -38.13 -1.07
N ILE A 64 2.61 -37.46 -1.75
CA ILE A 64 2.83 -36.94 -3.11
C ILE A 64 3.26 -35.48 -2.97
N PHE A 65 4.41 -35.15 -3.56
CA PHE A 65 4.90 -33.77 -3.63
C PHE A 65 4.49 -33.18 -4.98
N LEU A 66 3.70 -32.12 -4.95
CA LEU A 66 3.33 -31.32 -6.12
C LEU A 66 4.02 -29.97 -6.01
N SER A 67 4.88 -29.65 -6.97
CA SER A 67 5.49 -28.32 -7.10
C SER A 67 4.92 -27.64 -8.33
N VAL A 68 4.53 -26.38 -8.17
CA VAL A 68 4.05 -25.54 -9.27
C VAL A 68 5.06 -24.41 -9.41
N LYS A 69 5.69 -24.32 -10.57
CA LYS A 69 6.65 -23.25 -10.88
C LYS A 69 5.90 -21.97 -11.20
N THR A 70 6.59 -20.83 -11.13
CA THR A 70 6.02 -19.50 -11.40
C THR A 70 5.53 -19.33 -12.85
N ASP A 71 6.05 -20.12 -13.78
CA ASP A 71 5.59 -20.22 -15.16
C ASP A 71 4.37 -21.15 -15.34
N LYS A 72 3.83 -21.68 -14.24
CA LYS A 72 2.72 -22.65 -14.18
C LYS A 72 3.08 -24.03 -14.73
N SER A 73 4.36 -24.34 -14.91
CA SER A 73 4.80 -25.71 -15.18
C SER A 73 4.81 -26.55 -13.91
N LEU A 74 4.70 -27.87 -14.09
CA LEU A 74 4.98 -28.88 -13.07
C LEU A 74 6.50 -29.14 -12.96
#